data_AF-A0A1Y4SZK8-F1
#
_entry.id   AF-A0A1Y4SZK8-F1
#
_cell.length_a   1.000
_cell.length_b   1.000
_cell.length_c   1.000
_cell.angle_alpha   90.00
_cell.angle_beta   90.00
_cell.angle_gamma   90.00
#
_symmetry.space_group_name_H-M   'P 1'
#
loop_
_entity.id
_entity.type
_entity.pdbx_description
1 polymer ?
#
loop_
_entity_poly.entity_id
_entity_poly.type
_entity_poly.pdbx_seq_one_letter_code
_entity_poly.pdbx_strand_id
1 'polypeptide(L)'
;MKDIFDNVEVEVLNGEMCEEEMKEYIQYVKQKFPQDTLTALTLTIDGDFVDMHYHLQPQPMQRIRRITGYLVGTLDRFNDAKRAEEHDRVKHQL
;
A
#
# COMPACT_ATOMS: atom_id res chain seq x y z
N MET A 1 2.52 -20.01 -13.78
CA MET A 1 1.12 -19.71 -14.15
C MET A 1 0.82 -18.26 -13.77
N LYS A 2 0.13 -17.48 -14.60
CA LYS A 2 -0.32 -16.13 -14.24
C LYS A 2 -1.80 -16.00 -14.54
N ASP A 3 -2.60 -15.65 -13.54
CA ASP A 3 -4.04 -15.50 -13.67
C ASP A 3 -4.60 -14.46 -12.69
N ILE A 4 -5.87 -14.10 -12.80
CA ILE A 4 -6.54 -13.11 -11.95
C ILE A 4 -7.63 -13.81 -11.12
N PHE A 5 -7.48 -13.76 -9.80
CA PHE A 5 -8.47 -14.29 -8.86
C PHE A 5 -8.92 -13.18 -7.91
N ASP A 6 -10.24 -12.98 -7.73
CA ASP A 6 -10.82 -11.95 -6.85
C ASP A 6 -10.24 -10.53 -7.05
N ASN A 7 -9.95 -10.15 -8.30
CA ASN A 7 -9.27 -8.89 -8.67
C ASN A 7 -7.82 -8.76 -8.15
N VAL A 8 -7.18 -9.87 -7.83
CA VAL A 8 -5.76 -9.97 -7.47
C VAL A 8 -5.02 -10.67 -8.60
N GLU A 9 -3.93 -10.06 -9.09
CA GLU A 9 -3.02 -10.74 -10.01
C GLU A 9 -2.22 -11.81 -9.25
N VAL A 10 -2.39 -13.08 -9.61
CA VAL A 10 -1.66 -14.19 -8.98
C VAL A 10 -0.68 -14.78 -9.98
N GLU A 11 0.58 -14.92 -9.56
CA GLU A 11 1.63 -15.57 -10.33
C GLU A 11 2.25 -16.70 -9.51
N VAL A 12 2.20 -17.92 -10.05
CA VAL A 12 2.85 -19.10 -9.48
C VAL A 12 4.11 -19.41 -10.27
N LEU A 13 5.24 -19.46 -9.58
CA LEU A 13 6.57 -19.75 -10.10
C LEU A 13 7.05 -21.12 -9.62
N ASN A 14 7.86 -21.78 -10.45
CA ASN A 14 8.50 -23.08 -10.16
C ASN A 14 7.57 -24.27 -9.90
N GLY A 15 6.33 -24.22 -10.40
CA GLY A 15 5.42 -25.36 -10.37
C GLY A 15 3.98 -25.00 -10.72
N GLU A 16 3.08 -25.91 -10.35
CA GLU A 16 1.63 -25.75 -10.47
C GLU A 16 1.01 -25.79 -9.07
N MET A 17 -0.04 -25.01 -8.86
CA MET A 17 -0.78 -24.93 -7.61
C MET A 17 -2.27 -24.96 -7.93
N CYS A 18 -3.08 -25.60 -7.09
CA CYS A 18 -4.52 -25.66 -7.32
C CYS A 18 -5.19 -24.33 -6.98
N GLU A 19 -6.35 -24.06 -7.60
CA GLU A 19 -7.09 -22.82 -7.36
C GLU A 19 -7.58 -22.66 -5.92
N GLU A 20 -7.89 -23.76 -5.25
CA GLU A 20 -8.35 -23.75 -3.85
C GLU A 20 -7.24 -23.26 -2.93
N GLU A 21 -6.02 -23.79 -3.10
CA GLU A 21 -4.85 -23.37 -2.30
C GLU A 21 -4.46 -21.92 -2.60
N MET A 22 -4.51 -21.48 -3.86
CA MET A 22 -4.30 -20.07 -4.22
C MET A 22 -5.30 -19.14 -3.51
N LYS A 23 -6.57 -19.53 -3.43
CA LYS A 23 -7.60 -18.76 -2.71
C LYS A 23 -7.33 -18.68 -1.21
N GLU A 24 -6.85 -19.76 -0.60
CA GLU A 24 -6.44 -19.75 0.82
C GLU A 24 -5.29 -18.75 1.07
N TYR A 25 -4.28 -18.69 0.19
CA TYR A 25 -3.21 -17.69 0.31
C TYR A 25 -3.73 -16.25 0.14
N ILE A 26 -4.62 -16.00 -0.84
CA ILE A 26 -5.25 -14.69 -1.00
C ILE A 26 -6.02 -14.31 0.27
N GLN A 27 -6.80 -15.24 0.82
CA GLN A 27 -7.58 -15.03 2.03
C GLN A 27 -6.69 -14.76 3.24
N TYR A 28 -5.60 -15.51 3.40
CA TYR A 28 -4.61 -15.28 4.45
C TYR A 28 -4.06 -13.84 4.40
N VAL A 29 -3.66 -13.35 3.22
CA VAL A 29 -3.13 -11.98 3.09
C VAL A 29 -4.20 -10.93 3.37
N LYS A 30 -5.44 -11.12 2.87
CA LYS A 30 -6.58 -10.23 3.17
C LYS A 30 -6.90 -10.17 4.66
N GLN A 31 -6.80 -11.29 5.38
CA GLN A 31 -7.00 -11.33 6.83
C GLN A 31 -5.85 -10.67 7.60
N LYS A 32 -4.61 -10.80 7.10
CA LYS A 32 -3.42 -10.19 7.71
C LYS A 32 -3.41 -8.66 7.55
N PHE A 33 -3.91 -8.15 6.42
CA PHE A 33 -3.97 -6.73 6.11
C PHE A 33 -5.43 -6.28 5.81
N PRO A 34 -6.32 -6.27 6.82
CA PRO A 34 -7.75 -6.06 6.60
C PRO A 34 -8.11 -4.63 6.16
N GLN A 35 -7.19 -3.67 6.31
CA GLN A 35 -7.38 -2.27 5.93
C GLN A 35 -6.75 -1.95 4.57
N ASP A 36 -6.01 -2.89 3.98
CA ASP A 36 -5.30 -2.70 2.72
C ASP A 36 -5.91 -3.57 1.63
N THR A 37 -5.80 -3.10 0.39
CA THR A 37 -6.24 -3.86 -0.78
C THR A 37 -5.06 -4.63 -1.34
N LEU A 38 -5.12 -5.96 -1.40
CA LEU A 38 -4.14 -6.79 -2.11
C LEU A 38 -4.32 -6.59 -3.63
N THR A 39 -3.24 -6.29 -4.35
CA THR A 39 -3.26 -6.09 -5.82
C THR A 39 -2.57 -7.21 -6.56
N ALA A 40 -1.44 -7.71 -6.05
CA ALA A 40 -0.73 -8.82 -6.66
C ALA A 40 -0.13 -9.77 -5.61
N LEU A 41 -0.05 -11.04 -5.97
CA LEU A 41 0.48 -12.12 -5.16
C LEU A 41 1.36 -13.04 -6.03
N THR A 42 2.63 -13.15 -5.69
CA THR A 42 3.57 -14.07 -6.32
C THR A 42 3.91 -15.19 -5.34
N LEU A 43 3.65 -16.42 -5.74
CA LEU A 43 3.92 -17.64 -4.98
C LEU A 43 5.03 -18.41 -5.69
N THR A 44 6.15 -18.64 -5.01
CA THR A 44 7.26 -19.42 -5.54
C THR A 44 7.36 -20.72 -4.76
N ILE A 45 7.23 -21.85 -5.46
CA ILE A 45 7.34 -23.16 -4.85
C ILE A 45 8.84 -23.50 -4.69
N ASP A 46 9.27 -23.76 -3.45
CA ASP A 46 10.62 -24.21 -3.10
C ASP A 46 10.55 -25.54 -2.33
N GLY A 47 10.44 -26.64 -3.09
CA GLY A 47 10.27 -27.98 -2.55
C GLY A 47 8.95 -28.11 -1.78
N ASP A 48 9.05 -28.30 -0.47
CA ASP A 48 7.90 -28.43 0.45
C ASP A 48 7.40 -27.07 0.98
N PHE A 49 8.05 -25.96 0.61
CA PHE A 49 7.74 -24.61 1.07
C PHE A 49 7.23 -23.73 -0.07
N VAL A 50 6.51 -22.67 0.31
CA VAL A 50 6.04 -21.65 -0.63
C VAL A 50 6.47 -20.27 -0.14
N ASP A 51 7.32 -19.63 -0.93
CA ASP A 51 7.70 -18.23 -0.72
C ASP A 51 6.61 -17.31 -1.28
N MET A 52 6.17 -16.37 -0.45
CA MET A 52 5.06 -15.48 -0.78
C MET A 52 5.51 -14.02 -0.83
N HIS A 53 5.38 -13.40 -2.00
CA HIS A 53 5.56 -11.97 -2.21
C HIS A 53 4.21 -11.34 -2.54
N TYR A 54 3.82 -10.29 -1.81
CA TYR A 54 2.54 -9.62 -2.04
C TYR A 54 2.74 -8.12 -2.24
N HIS A 55 1.91 -7.55 -3.10
CA HIS A 55 1.81 -6.12 -3.33
C HIS A 55 0.47 -5.62 -2.83
N LEU A 56 0.52 -4.69 -1.87
CA LEU A 56 -0.65 -3.99 -1.38
C LEU A 56 -0.80 -2.67 -2.14
N GLN A 57 -2.04 -2.25 -2.34
CA GLN A 57 -2.36 -0.97 -2.92
C GLN A 57 -1.76 0.15 -2.04
N PRO A 58 -0.98 1.08 -2.61
CA PRO A 58 -0.47 2.21 -1.86
C PRO A 58 -1.62 3.06 -1.32
N GLN A 59 -1.66 3.24 0.00
CA GLN A 59 -2.61 4.17 0.60
C GLN A 59 -2.14 5.62 0.38
N PRO A 60 -3.06 6.56 0.11
CA PRO A 60 -2.71 7.96 -0.02
C PRO A 60 -2.12 8.50 1.29
N MET A 61 -0.88 8.98 1.22
CA MET A 61 -0.22 9.59 2.37
C MET A 61 -0.66 11.04 2.52
N GLN A 62 -1.18 11.40 3.70
CA GLN A 62 -1.44 12.79 4.03
C GLN A 62 -0.17 13.49 4.50
N ARG A 63 0.21 14.59 3.85
CA ARG A 63 1.29 15.47 4.33
C ARG A 63 0.76 16.35 5.44
N ILE A 64 1.27 16.15 6.66
CA ILE A 64 1.02 17.02 7.80
C ILE A 64 2.15 18.05 7.93
N ARG A 65 1.82 19.25 8.41
CA ARG A 65 2.77 20.35 8.65
C ARG A 65 2.84 20.64 10.14
N ARG A 66 4.01 21.01 10.66
CA ARG A 66 4.17 21.45 12.05
C ARG A 66 4.31 22.97 12.09
N ILE A 67 3.46 23.65 12.86
CA ILE A 67 3.56 25.10 13.10
C ILE A 67 3.54 25.36 14.60
N THR A 68 4.53 26.10 15.08
CA THR A 68 4.67 26.52 16.49
C THR A 68 4.39 25.40 17.51
N GLY A 69 4.88 24.19 17.22
CA GLY A 69 4.73 23.02 18.08
C GLY A 69 3.58 22.07 17.74
N TYR A 70 2.56 22.51 16.99
CA TYR A 70 1.35 21.72 16.69
C TYR A 70 1.40 21.06 15.32
N LEU A 71 0.87 19.83 15.23
CA LEU A 71 0.63 19.13 13.96
C LEU A 71 -0.69 19.63 13.36
N VAL A 72 -0.60 20.22 12.17
CA VAL A 72 -1.74 20.72 11.40
C VAL A 72 -1.76 20.00 10.06
N GLY A 73 -2.91 19.44 9.67
CA GLY A 73 -3.06 18.75 8.39
C GLY A 73 -3.03 19.70 7.21
N THR A 74 -4.20 20.26 6.87
CA THR A 74 -4.38 21.20 5.76
C THR A 74 -4.13 22.66 6.20
N LEU A 75 -4.00 23.56 5.22
CA LEU A 75 -3.83 25.00 5.47
C LEU A 75 -5.11 25.70 5.94
N ASP A 76 -6.24 24.98 5.99
CA ASP A 76 -7.58 25.55 6.24
C ASP A 76 -7.70 26.21 7.62
N ARG A 77 -6.87 25.81 8.58
CA ARG A 77 -6.88 26.35 9.95
C ARG A 77 -5.91 27.53 10.15
N PHE A 78 -5.29 28.03 9.08
CA PHE A 78 -4.30 29.09 9.21
C PHE A 78 -4.98 30.45 9.34
N ASN A 79 -4.53 31.23 10.32
CA ASN A 79 -4.82 32.65 10.37
C ASN A 79 -4.15 33.37 9.18
N ASP A 80 -4.56 34.61 8.92
CA ASP A 80 -4.09 35.36 7.74
C ASP A 80 -2.56 35.54 7.73
N ALA A 81 -1.95 35.79 8.89
CA ALA A 81 -0.50 35.92 9.03
C ALA A 81 0.26 34.65 8.61
N LYS A 82 -0.21 33.46 9.03
CA LYS A 82 0.42 32.19 8.66
C LYS A 82 0.18 31.79 7.21
N ARG A 83 -0.94 32.23 6.60
CA ARG A 83 -1.15 32.07 5.16
C ARG A 83 -0.17 32.90 4.35
N ALA A 84 0.11 34.14 4.75
CA ALA A 84 1.13 34.98 4.10
C ALA A 84 2.53 34.34 4.19
N GLU A 85 2.93 33.87 5.38
CA GLU A 85 4.23 33.21 5.58
C GLU A 85 4.40 31.94 4.72
N GLU A 86 3.37 31.10 4.59
CA GLU A 86 3.41 29.95 3.67
C GLU A 86 3.48 30.39 2.20
N HIS A 87 2.78 31.46 1.82
CA HIS A 87 2.83 31.95 0.45
C HIS A 87 4.24 32.40 0.05
N ASP A 88 4.97 33.02 0.98
CA ASP A 88 6.35 33.51 0.76
C ASP A 88 7.40 32.39 0.85
N ARG A 89 7.00 31.18 1.25
CA ARG A 89 7.93 30.05 1.42
C ARG A 89 8.47 29.57 0.08
N VAL A 90 9.80 29.61 -0.08
CA VAL A 90 10.51 29.02 -1.21
C VAL A 90 10.49 27.48 -1.10
N LYS A 91 9.89 26.82 -2.08
CA LYS A 91 9.85 25.36 -2.18
C LYS A 91 11.08 24.89 -2.95
N HIS A 92 12.04 24.30 -2.26
CA HIS A 92 13.12 23.57 -2.92
C HIS A 92 12.53 22.27 -3.47
N GLN A 93 12.47 22.14 -4.79
CA GLN A 93 12.25 20.85 -5.44
C GLN A 93 13.55 20.05 -5.35
N LEU A 94 13.44 18.79 -4.94
CA LEU A 94 14.47 17.77 -5.16
C LEU A 94 14.23 17.15 -6.53
#